data_AF-D7DWD7-F1
#
_entry.id   AF-D7DWD7-F1
#
_cell.length_a   1.000
_cell.length_b   1.000
_cell.length_c   1.000
_cell.angle_alpha   90.00
_cell.angle_beta   90.00
_cell.angle_gamma   90.00
#
_symmetry.space_group_name_H-M   'P 1'
#
loop_
_entity.id
_entity.type
_entity.pdbx_description
1 polymer ?
#
loop_
_entity_poly.entity_id
_entity_poly.type
_entity_poly.pdbx_seq_one_letter_code
_entity_poly.pdbx_strand_id
1 'polypeptide(L)' 'MNNQHQSNNLDFDNHGNSQTLNNILDDIKERNQFKGHQDWFWSVSFSPHGKTIATASFHKTVRFWPVRNLDR' A
#
# COMPACT_ATOMS: atom_id res chain seq x y z
N MET A 1 -33.28 -25.31 -4.45
CA MET A 1 -32.38 -24.67 -5.44
C MET A 1 -32.45 -23.17 -5.21
N ASN A 2 -31.55 -22.64 -4.38
CA ASN A 2 -31.58 -21.21 -4.02
C ASN A 2 -30.75 -20.43 -5.03
N ASN A 3 -31.44 -19.80 -5.99
CA ASN A 3 -30.87 -18.74 -6.80
C ASN A 3 -30.74 -17.51 -5.92
N GLN A 4 -29.55 -17.27 -5.39
CA GLN A 4 -29.18 -15.95 -4.89
C GLN A 4 -29.09 -15.03 -6.11
N HIS A 5 -30.11 -14.20 -6.28
CA HIS A 5 -30.01 -13.00 -7.09
C HIS A 5 -28.97 -12.10 -6.42
N GLN A 6 -27.76 -12.07 -6.98
CA GLN A 6 -26.80 -11.00 -6.71
C GLN A 6 -27.42 -9.71 -7.25
N SER A 7 -28.09 -8.97 -6.36
CA SER A 7 -28.58 -7.64 -6.61
C SER A 7 -27.40 -6.70 -6.80
N ASN A 8 -27.18 -6.27 -8.03
CA ASN A 8 -26.29 -5.16 -8.40
C ASN A 8 -26.90 -3.82 -7.98
N ASN A 9 -27.18 -3.63 -6.70
CA ASN A 9 -27.62 -2.35 -6.15
C ASN A 9 -26.45 -1.74 -5.37
N LEU A 10 -25.89 -0.67 -5.92
CA LEU A 10 -25.01 0.23 -5.18
C LEU A 10 -25.89 0.98 -4.16
N ASP A 11 -26.13 0.36 -3.01
CA ASP A 11 -26.73 1.06 -1.87
C ASP A 11 -25.72 2.11 -1.40
N PHE A 12 -26.03 3.38 -1.63
CA PHE A 12 -25.21 4.56 -1.30
C PHE A 12 -25.21 4.88 0.21
N ASP A 13 -25.37 3.87 1.06
CA ASP A 13 -25.42 4.02 2.50
C ASP A 13 -24.01 3.80 3.09
N ASN A 14 -23.74 4.43 4.24
CA ASN A 14 -22.46 4.37 4.96
C ASN A 14 -21.93 2.94 5.22
N HIS A 15 -22.77 1.91 5.05
CA HIS A 15 -22.42 0.50 5.13
C HIS A 15 -21.45 0.05 4.03
N GLY A 16 -21.56 0.59 2.81
CA GLY A 16 -20.67 0.23 1.68
C GLY A 16 -19.22 0.67 1.90
N ASN A 17 -19.01 1.84 2.50
CA ASN A 17 -17.69 2.36 2.84
C ASN A 17 -17.00 1.52 3.93
N SER A 18 -17.75 1.08 4.93
CA SER A 18 -17.23 0.24 6.02
C SER A 18 -16.78 -1.14 5.52
N GLN A 19 -17.58 -1.80 4.67
CA GLN A 19 -17.21 -3.07 4.05
C GLN A 19 -15.99 -2.92 3.14
N THR A 20 -15.96 -1.86 2.32
CA THR A 20 -14.83 -1.60 1.43
C THR A 20 -13.54 -1.35 2.21
N LEU A 21 -13.59 -0.57 3.30
CA LEU A 21 -12.43 -0.32 4.15
C LEU A 21 -11.94 -1.61 4.82
N ASN A 22 -12.84 -2.44 5.35
CA ASN A 22 -12.45 -3.71 5.96
C ASN A 22 -11.71 -4.61 4.96
N ASN A 23 -12.24 -4.75 3.75
CA ASN A 23 -11.58 -5.53 2.69
C ASN A 23 -10.19 -4.97 2.33
N ILE A 24 -10.05 -3.64 2.26
CA ILE A 24 -8.75 -2.99 2.03
C ILE A 24 -7.77 -3.33 3.15
N LEU A 25 -8.21 -3.24 4.40
CA LEU A 25 -7.36 -3.47 5.58
C LEU A 25 -6.90 -4.94 5.68
N ASP A 26 -7.76 -5.89 5.33
CA ASP A 26 -7.43 -7.32 5.34
C ASP A 26 -6.31 -7.70 4.34
N ASP A 27 -6.19 -6.93 3.25
CA ASP A 27 -5.17 -7.15 2.22
C ASP A 27 -3.83 -6.42 2.48
N ILE A 28 -3.77 -5.54 3.49
CA ILE A 28 -2.54 -4.84 3.86
C ILE A 28 -1.57 -5.84 4.48
N LYS A 29 -0.48 -6.10 3.74
CA LYS A 29 0.66 -6.87 4.22
C LYS A 29 1.97 -6.26 3.78
N GLU A 30 3.02 -6.48 4.57
CA GLU A 30 4.38 -6.14 4.18
C GLU A 30 4.74 -6.84 2.88
N ARG A 31 5.17 -6.06 1.87
CA ARG A 31 5.55 -6.58 0.54
C ARG A 31 7.06 -6.65 0.34
N ASN A 32 7.81 -5.80 1.02
CA ASN A 32 9.26 -5.73 0.87
C ASN A 32 9.91 -5.10 2.11
N GLN A 33 11.17 -5.43 2.36
CA GLN A 33 11.96 -4.92 3.47
C GLN A 33 13.31 -4.40 2.97
N PHE A 34 13.53 -3.09 3.04
CA PHE A 34 14.79 -2.47 2.61
C PHE A 34 15.76 -2.33 3.80
N LYS A 35 16.85 -3.12 3.78
CA LYS A 35 17.92 -3.06 4.79
C LYS A 35 19.14 -2.38 4.20
N GLY A 36 19.72 -1.40 4.90
CA GLY A 36 20.98 -0.79 4.45
C GLY A 36 21.33 0.58 5.02
N HIS A 37 20.40 1.29 5.66
CA HIS A 37 20.81 2.45 6.45
C HIS A 37 21.50 1.99 7.75
N GLN A 38 22.58 2.69 8.11
CA GLN A 38 23.37 2.44 9.33
C GLN A 38 22.79 3.15 10.56
N ASP A 39 21.74 3.96 10.37
CA ASP A 39 21.09 4.77 11.40
C ASP A 39 19.61 4.95 11.02
N TRP A 40 18.83 5.58 11.90
CA TRP A 40 17.43 5.90 11.69
C TRP A 40 17.23 6.80 10.45
N PHE A 41 16.11 6.61 9.79
CA PHE A 41 15.63 7.51 8.75
C PHE A 41 14.49 8.37 9.27
N TRP A 42 14.39 9.58 8.74
CA TRP A 42 13.43 10.58 9.18
C TRP A 42 12.47 10.98 8.07
N SER A 43 12.69 10.52 6.83
CA SER A 43 11.82 10.80 5.70
C SER A 43 11.84 9.67 4.66
N VAL A 44 10.67 9.45 4.06
CA VAL A 44 10.43 8.53 2.95
C VAL A 44 9.55 9.21 1.91
N SER A 45 9.85 9.00 0.63
CA SER A 45 9.06 9.53 -0.48
C SER A 45 8.96 8.52 -1.63
N PHE A 46 7.78 8.42 -2.24
CA PHE A 46 7.56 7.66 -3.45
C PHE A 46 7.76 8.55 -4.68
N SER A 47 8.43 8.03 -5.70
CA SER A 47 8.41 8.67 -7.02
C SER A 47 6.96 8.78 -7.53
N PRO A 48 6.60 9.79 -8.33
CA PRO A 48 5.22 9.97 -8.81
C PRO A 48 4.65 8.76 -9.56
N HIS A 49 5.51 7.91 -10.11
CA HIS A 49 5.14 6.73 -10.89
C HIS A 49 5.24 5.44 -10.06
N GLY A 50 5.52 5.52 -8.76
CA GLY A 50 5.61 4.36 -7.85
C GLY A 50 6.79 3.40 -8.08
N LYS A 51 7.70 3.70 -9.02
CA LYS A 51 8.81 2.80 -9.40
C LYS A 51 10.02 2.87 -8.48
N THR A 52 10.13 3.94 -7.70
CA THR A 52 11.27 4.18 -6.81
C THR A 52 10.80 4.75 -5.47
N ILE A 53 11.43 4.31 -4.40
CA ILE A 53 11.32 4.91 -3.06
C ILE A 53 12.64 5.61 -2.74
N ALA A 54 12.58 6.83 -2.20
CA ALA A 54 13.72 7.54 -1.64
C ALA A 54 13.62 7.56 -0.11
N THR A 55 14.72 7.26 0.59
CA THR A 55 14.82 7.30 2.05
C THR A 55 15.99 8.18 2.49
N ALA A 56 15.76 9.09 3.44
CA ALA A 56 16.78 10.01 3.97
C ALA A 56 17.10 9.69 5.44
N SER A 57 18.39 9.58 5.76
CA SER A 57 18.87 9.15 7.08
C SER A 57 19.66 10.21 7.84
N PHE A 58 19.71 10.08 9.17
CA PHE A 58 20.54 10.90 10.06
C PHE A 58 22.03 10.79 9.77
N HIS A 59 22.51 9.67 9.21
CA HIS A 59 23.91 9.51 8.76
C HIS A 59 24.25 10.27 7.47
N LYS A 60 23.46 11.30 7.11
CA LYS A 60 23.66 12.21 5.98
C LYS A 60 23.70 11.51 4.61
N THR A 61 22.93 10.44 4.45
CA THR A 61 22.77 9.79 3.15
C THR A 61 21.31 9.70 2.72
N VAL A 62 21.14 9.64 1.41
CA VAL A 62 19.89 9.29 0.75
C VAL A 62 20.10 7.99 -0.03
N ARG A 63 19.15 7.06 0.08
CA ARG A 63 19.13 5.82 -0.70
C ARG A 63 17.90 5.78 -1.59
N PHE A 64 18.08 5.21 -2.78
CA PHE A 64 17.00 4.95 -3.73
C PHE A 64 16.78 3.46 -3.87
N TRP A 65 15.52 3.05 -3.73
CA TRP A 65 15.11 1.66 -3.80
C TRP A 65 14.19 1.47 -5.01
N PRO A 66 14.63 0.75 -6.05
CA PRO A 66 13.75 0.39 -7.14
C PRO A 66 12.69 -0.59 -6.61
N VAL A 67 11.42 -0.25 -6.84
CA VAL A 67 10.27 -1.10 -6.53
C VAL A 67 10.05 -1.98 -7.76
N ARG A 68 10.61 -3.18 -7.75
CA ARG A 68 10.35 -4.20 -8.78
C ARG A 68 9.32 -5.18 -8.24
N ASN A 69 8.31 -5.49 -9.07
CA ASN A 69 7.16 -6.38 -8.82
C ASN A 69 5.96 -5.74 -8.10
N LEU A 70 5.27 -4.81 -8.77
CA LEU A 70 3.89 -4.46 -8.43
C LEU A 70 2.86 -5.07 -9.41
N ASP A 71 3.32 -5.84 -10.40
CA ASP A 71 2.45 -6.54 -11.34
C ASP A 71 1.92 -7.82 -10.67
N ARG A 72 0.76 -7.75 -10.04
CA ARG A 72 -0.06 -8.91 -9.66
C ARG A 72 -1.52 -8.65 -9.96
#